data_AF-A0A1I6W9T8-F1
#
_entry.id   AF-A0A1I6W9T8-F1
#
_cell.length_a   1.000
_cell.length_b   1.000
_cell.length_c   1.000
_cell.angle_alpha   90.00
_cell.angle_beta   90.00
_cell.angle_gamma   90.00
#
_symmetry.space_group_name_H-M   'P 1'
#
loop_
_entity.id
_entity.type
_entity.pdbx_description
1 polymer ?
#
loop_
_entity_poly.entity_id
_entity_poly.type
_entity_poly.pdbx_seq_one_letter_code
_entity_poly.pdbx_strand_id
1 'polypeptide(L)'
;MIATLNKSKTALTINRQEFKLALDKIGAGIDKQIVALKKAKQSYDAVEMAREVISEANILEAIIEGFNEAEGTNLKLADITNIEAAQGWIDDFLEKYSGV
;
A
#
# COMPACT_ATOMS: atom_id res chain seq x y z
N MET A 1 26.97 -2.70 -7.91
CA MET A 1 27.01 -1.31 -8.40
C MET A 1 26.50 -0.43 -7.29
N ILE A 2 27.31 0.49 -6.76
CA ILE A 2 26.86 1.47 -5.77
C ILE A 2 26.27 2.65 -6.55
N ALA A 3 24.97 2.86 -6.44
CA ALA A 3 24.35 4.07 -6.94
C ALA A 3 24.74 5.21 -6.00
N THR A 4 25.53 6.16 -6.50
CA THR A 4 25.88 7.39 -5.79
C THR A 4 24.61 8.18 -5.44
N LEU A 5 24.31 8.29 -4.15
CA LEU A 5 23.22 9.13 -3.65
C LEU A 5 23.59 10.61 -3.84
N ASN A 6 22.92 11.28 -4.78
CA ASN A 6 23.10 12.71 -5.00
C ASN A 6 22.35 13.48 -3.90
N LYS A 7 23.07 14.26 -3.07
CA LYS A 7 22.58 14.92 -1.83
C LYS A 7 21.46 15.96 -2.02
N SER A 8 20.93 16.13 -3.23
CA SER A 8 19.75 16.98 -3.53
C SER A 8 18.45 16.17 -3.67
N LYS A 9 18.48 14.84 -3.48
CA LYS A 9 17.35 13.89 -3.66
C LYS A 9 16.81 13.36 -2.32
N THR A 10 16.34 14.23 -1.43
CA THR A 10 15.69 13.82 -0.16
C THR A 10 14.26 13.33 -0.33
N ALA A 11 13.76 13.22 -1.56
CA ALA A 11 12.39 12.82 -1.88
C ALA A 11 12.33 11.35 -2.32
N LEU A 12 11.46 10.56 -1.70
CA LEU A 12 11.11 9.23 -2.17
C LEU A 12 10.09 9.35 -3.31
N THR A 13 10.45 8.88 -4.49
CA THR A 13 9.47 8.60 -5.55
C THR A 13 9.00 7.17 -5.38
N ILE A 14 7.72 6.96 -5.06
CA ILE A 14 7.18 5.60 -4.87
C ILE A 14 7.32 4.80 -6.17
N ASN A 15 7.95 3.63 -6.07
CA ASN A 15 7.98 2.67 -7.17
C ASN A 15 6.61 1.98 -7.27
N ARG A 16 5.94 2.12 -8.42
CA ARG A 16 4.63 1.50 -8.70
C ARG A 16 4.63 -0.01 -8.49
N GLN A 17 5.73 -0.71 -8.79
CA GLN A 17 5.81 -2.17 -8.64
C GLN A 17 5.82 -2.59 -7.18
N GLU A 18 6.62 -1.92 -6.34
CA GLU A 18 6.66 -2.21 -4.90
C GLU A 18 5.36 -1.85 -4.22
N PHE A 19 4.74 -0.74 -4.62
CA PHE A 19 3.43 -0.34 -4.12
C PHE A 19 2.35 -1.35 -4.46
N LYS A 20 2.30 -1.82 -5.72
CA LYS A 20 1.36 -2.86 -6.13
C LYS A 20 1.60 -4.18 -5.41
N LEU A 21 2.85 -4.56 -5.19
CA LEU A 21 3.18 -5.79 -4.46
C LEU A 21 2.72 -5.72 -2.99
N ALA A 22 2.84 -4.56 -2.35
CA ALA A 22 2.30 -4.33 -1.01
C ALA A 22 0.76 -4.41 -1.00
N LEU A 23 0.10 -3.77 -1.98
CA LEU A 23 -1.36 -3.86 -2.17
C LEU A 23 -1.83 -5.30 -2.39
N ASP A 24 -1.12 -6.10 -3.20
CA ASP A 24 -1.46 -7.49 -3.47
C ASP A 24 -1.41 -8.36 -2.20
N LYS A 25 -0.39 -8.16 -1.35
CA LYS A 25 -0.29 -8.85 -0.05
C LYS A 25 -1.47 -8.53 0.85
N ILE A 26 -1.88 -7.26 0.91
CA ILE A 26 -3.03 -6.81 1.67
C ILE A 26 -4.33 -7.34 1.07
N GLY A 27 -4.42 -7.37 -0.26
CA GLY A 27 -5.54 -7.93 -0.99
C GLY A 27 -5.79 -9.39 -0.65
N ALA A 28 -4.72 -10.20 -0.59
CA ALA A 28 -4.83 -11.60 -0.16
C ALA A 28 -5.35 -11.75 1.28
N GLY A 29 -5.09 -10.77 2.15
CA GLY A 29 -5.65 -10.70 3.50
C GLY A 29 -7.15 -10.39 3.49
N ILE A 30 -7.56 -9.37 2.73
CA ILE A 30 -8.96 -8.96 2.56
C ILE A 30 -9.79 -10.10 1.95
N ASP A 31 -9.30 -10.75 0.90
CA ASP A 31 -9.99 -11.87 0.24
C ASP A 31 -10.27 -13.03 1.22
N LYS A 32 -9.32 -13.33 2.11
CA LYS A 32 -9.51 -14.34 3.16
C LYS A 32 -10.59 -13.94 4.16
N GLN A 33 -10.65 -12.66 4.55
CA GLN A 33 -11.68 -12.15 5.45
C GLN A 33 -13.07 -12.20 4.79
N ILE A 34 -13.18 -11.77 3.53
CA ILE A 34 -14.42 -11.87 2.73
C ILE A 34 -14.91 -13.32 2.68
N VAL A 35 -14.04 -14.29 2.39
CA VAL A 35 -14.41 -15.71 2.35
C VAL A 35 -14.91 -16.19 3.72
N ALA A 36 -14.24 -15.80 4.80
CA ALA A 36 -14.65 -16.17 6.17
C ALA A 36 -16.03 -15.60 6.52
N LEU A 37 -16.29 -14.33 6.22
CA LEU A 37 -17.56 -13.66 6.48
C LEU A 37 -18.70 -14.22 5.64
N LYS A 38 -18.44 -14.50 4.36
CA LYS A 38 -19.39 -15.17 3.46
C LYS A 38 -19.76 -16.56 4.00
N LYS A 39 -18.79 -17.32 4.50
CA LYS A 39 -19.03 -18.62 5.16
C LYS A 39 -19.84 -18.47 6.45
N ALA A 40 -19.61 -17.40 7.21
CA ALA A 40 -20.35 -17.07 8.41
C ALA A 40 -21.75 -16.47 8.13
N LYS A 41 -22.12 -16.23 6.86
CA LYS A 41 -23.34 -15.54 6.44
C LYS A 41 -23.54 -14.17 7.09
N GLN A 42 -22.44 -13.49 7.42
CA GLN A 42 -22.47 -12.14 7.94
C GLN A 42 -22.58 -11.14 6.80
N SER A 43 -23.33 -10.06 7.02
CA SER A 43 -23.34 -8.92 6.09
C SER A 43 -22.00 -8.19 6.20
N TYR A 44 -21.43 -7.82 5.06
CA TYR A 44 -20.20 -7.04 4.99
C TYR A 44 -20.23 -6.13 3.76
N ASP A 45 -19.53 -5.01 3.82
CA ASP A 45 -19.18 -4.19 2.65
C ASP A 45 -17.70 -4.43 2.33
N ALA A 46 -17.43 -4.98 1.15
CA ALA A 46 -16.07 -5.35 0.75
C ALA A 46 -15.18 -4.12 0.53
N VAL A 47 -15.75 -3.00 0.09
CA VAL A 47 -15.03 -1.75 -0.18
C VAL A 47 -14.67 -1.07 1.12
N GLU A 48 -15.62 -0.98 2.05
CA GLU A 48 -15.40 -0.38 3.37
C GLU A 48 -14.33 -1.16 4.13
N MET A 49 -14.43 -2.48 4.18
CA MET A 49 -13.42 -3.35 4.80
C MET A 49 -12.05 -3.22 4.13
N ALA A 50 -11.99 -3.18 2.80
CA ALA A 50 -10.72 -2.99 2.10
C ALA A 50 -10.09 -1.63 2.43
N ARG A 51 -10.89 -0.57 2.53
CA ARG A 51 -10.43 0.77 2.94
C ARG A 51 -9.89 0.77 4.36
N GLU A 52 -10.61 0.14 5.30
CA GLU A 52 -10.16 0.02 6.69
C GLU A 52 -8.85 -0.74 6.79
N VAL A 53 -8.73 -1.91 6.18
CA VAL A 53 -7.51 -2.73 6.22
C VAL A 53 -6.32 -2.00 5.58
N ILE A 54 -6.52 -1.31 4.45
CA ILE A 54 -5.46 -0.49 3.81
C ILE A 54 -5.03 0.65 4.74
N SER A 55 -5.99 1.32 5.39
CA SER A 55 -5.70 2.40 6.33
C SER A 55 -4.96 1.89 7.57
N GLU A 56 -5.35 0.75 8.11
CA GLU A 56 -4.68 0.13 9.27
C GLU A 56 -3.27 -0.36 8.91
N ALA A 57 -3.09 -0.93 7.72
CA ALA A 57 -1.80 -1.45 7.27
C ALA A 57 -0.79 -0.35 6.91
N ASN A 58 -1.22 0.92 6.87
CA ASN A 58 -0.44 2.10 6.49
C ASN A 58 0.64 1.83 5.43
N ILE A 59 0.18 1.39 4.25
CA ILE A 59 1.01 0.84 3.16
C ILE A 59 2.20 1.72 2.80
N LEU A 60 2.01 3.04 2.86
CA LEU A 60 3.06 4.01 2.57
C LEU A 60 4.19 3.97 3.62
N GLU A 61 3.87 3.77 4.89
CA GLU A 61 4.87 3.59 5.94
C GLU A 61 5.66 2.30 5.72
N ALA A 62 4.98 1.18 5.44
CA ALA A 62 5.64 -0.10 5.20
C ALA A 62 6.63 -0.04 4.01
N ILE A 63 6.32 0.72 2.96
CA ILE A 63 7.21 0.93 1.81
C ILE A 63 8.40 1.81 2.18
N ILE A 64 8.18 2.88 2.95
CA ILE A 64 9.26 3.73 3.45
C ILE A 64 10.19 2.95 4.36
N GLU A 65 9.66 2.15 5.29
CA GLU A 65 10.45 1.30 6.18
C GLU A 65 11.29 0.31 5.39
N GLY A 66 10.70 -0.39 4.40
CA GLY A 66 11.43 -1.30 3.52
C GLY A 66 12.54 -0.62 2.73
N PHE A 67 12.29 0.59 2.21
CA PHE A 67 13.30 1.37 1.51
C PHE A 67 14.41 1.85 2.46
N ASN A 68 14.05 2.33 3.65
CA ASN A 68 15.00 2.74 4.68
C ASN A 68 15.89 1.59 5.14
N GLU A 69 15.34 0.39 5.29
CA GLU A 69 16.10 -0.81 5.63
C GLU A 69 17.05 -1.23 4.50
N ALA A 70 16.58 -1.24 3.26
CA ALA A 70 17.37 -1.67 2.10
C ALA A 70 18.51 -0.70 1.77
N GLU A 71 18.25 0.61 1.83
CA GLU A 71 19.19 1.65 1.39
C GLU A 71 19.90 2.35 2.57
N GLY A 72 19.59 1.98 3.81
CA GLY A 72 20.16 2.59 5.02
C GLY A 72 19.78 4.06 5.17
N THR A 73 18.55 4.42 4.79
CA THR A 73 18.05 5.80 4.83
C THR A 73 17.13 6.05 6.03
N ASN A 74 16.69 7.30 6.21
CA ASN A 74 15.77 7.71 7.29
C ASN A 74 14.68 8.66 6.75
N LEU A 75 14.00 8.22 5.69
CA LEU A 75 12.91 8.94 5.04
C LEU A 75 11.63 8.85 5.87
N LYS A 76 10.78 9.87 5.77
CA LYS A 76 9.47 9.96 6.41
C LYS A 76 8.36 10.06 5.37
N LEU A 77 7.11 9.88 5.78
CA LEU A 77 5.94 10.03 4.91
C LEU A 77 5.87 11.39 4.20
N ALA A 78 6.30 12.46 4.89
CA ALA A 78 6.37 13.81 4.33
C ALA A 78 7.39 13.96 3.18
N ASP A 79 8.33 13.02 3.04
CA ASP A 79 9.34 13.01 1.98
C ASP A 79 8.85 12.31 0.70
N ILE A 80 7.61 11.79 0.69
CA ILE A 80 7.00 11.21 -0.51
C ILE A 80 6.47 12.32 -1.43
N THR A 81 6.97 12.39 -2.65
CA THR A 81 6.53 13.42 -3.63
C THR A 81 5.32 13.01 -4.47
N ASN A 82 4.98 11.72 -4.51
CA ASN A 82 3.97 11.18 -5.43
C ASN A 82 2.80 10.54 -4.68
N ILE A 83 2.38 11.10 -3.54
CA ILE A 83 1.25 10.59 -2.75
C ILE A 83 -0.03 10.52 -3.60
N GLU A 84 -0.28 11.51 -4.46
CA GLU A 84 -1.45 11.50 -5.35
C GLU A 84 -1.47 10.28 -6.29
N ALA A 85 -0.31 9.88 -6.82
CA ALA A 85 -0.20 8.69 -7.66
C ALA A 85 -0.45 7.41 -6.85
N ALA A 86 0.06 7.34 -5.62
CA ALA A 86 -0.20 6.23 -4.71
C ALA A 86 -1.67 6.12 -4.35
N GLN A 87 -2.33 7.25 -4.14
CA GLN A 87 -3.75 7.31 -3.87
C GLN A 87 -4.57 6.83 -5.07
N GLY A 88 -4.21 7.25 -6.28
CA GLY A 88 -4.81 6.71 -7.51
C GLY A 88 -4.65 5.19 -7.64
N TRP A 89 -3.50 4.63 -7.27
CA TRP A 89 -3.30 3.18 -7.27
C TRP A 89 -4.09 2.45 -6.17
N ILE A 90 -4.35 3.10 -5.03
CA ILE A 90 -5.25 2.58 -3.99
C ILE A 90 -6.68 2.58 -4.52
N ASP A 91 -7.13 3.65 -5.16
CA ASP A 91 -8.47 3.74 -5.72
C ASP A 91 -8.66 2.68 -6.82
N ASP A 92 -7.72 2.55 -7.76
CA ASP A 92 -7.70 1.48 -8.77
C ASP A 92 -7.78 0.08 -8.12
N PHE A 93 -7.07 -0.13 -7.01
CA PHE A 93 -7.10 -1.40 -6.29
C PHE A 93 -8.44 -1.64 -5.59
N LEU A 94 -9.05 -0.59 -5.03
CA LEU A 94 -10.34 -0.69 -4.34
C LEU A 94 -11.49 -0.95 -5.31
N GLU A 95 -11.40 -0.51 -6.56
CA GLU A 95 -12.40 -0.80 -7.59
C GLU A 95 -12.69 -2.30 -7.74
N LYS A 96 -11.70 -3.17 -7.48
CA LYS A 96 -11.90 -4.63 -7.54
C LYS A 96 -12.88 -5.16 -6.48
N TYR A 97 -13.10 -4.41 -5.39
CA TYR A 97 -14.05 -4.75 -4.34
C TYR A 97 -15.42 -4.08 -4.52
N SER A 98 -15.53 -3.08 -5.40
CA SER A 98 -16.77 -2.33 -5.66
C SER A 98 -17.91 -3.12 -6.29
N GLY A 99 -17.66 -4.37 -6.71
CA GLY A 99 -18.65 -5.25 -7.34
C GLY A 99 -18.72 -6.66 -6.75
N VAL A 100 -18.20 -6.87 -5.53
CA VAL A 100 -18.13 -8.18 -4.85
C VAL A 100 -19.37 -8.47 -4.02
#